data_AF-A0A8S2ZX61-F1
#
_entry.id   AF-A0A8S2ZX61-F1
#
_cell.length_a   1.000
_cell.length_b   1.000
_cell.length_c   1.000
_cell.angle_alpha   90.00
_cell.angle_beta   90.00
_cell.angle_gamma   90.00
#
_symmetry.space_group_name_H-M   'P 1'
#
loop_
_entity.id
_entity.type
_entity.pdbx_description
1 polymer ?
#
loop_
_entity_poly.entity_id
_entity_poly.type
_entity_poly.pdbx_seq_one_letter_code
_entity_poly.pdbx_strand_id
1 'polypeptide(L)' 'LQDSLGGNSRTLMIACISPVDRDFSETKSTLNYAQRARNIRNRVKVNQDKHSRQIIQLQ' A
#
# COMPACT_ATOMS: atom_id res chain seq x y z
N LEU A 1 -7.25 -4.65 5.09
CA LEU A 1 -5.82 -4.29 4.91
C LEU A 1 -5.01 -5.34 4.17
N GLN A 2 -5.44 -6.62 4.13
CA GLN A 2 -4.73 -7.67 3.38
C GLN A 2 -4.57 -7.31 1.89
N ASP A 3 -5.58 -6.67 1.28
CA ASP A 3 -5.46 -6.19 -0.10
C ASP A 3 -4.47 -5.03 -0.27
N SER A 4 -4.21 -4.28 0.79
CA SER A 4 -3.29 -3.13 0.80
C SER A 4 -1.82 -3.56 0.83
N LEU A 5 -1.51 -4.79 1.24
CA LEU A 5 -0.14 -5.31 1.36
C LEU A 5 -0.01 -6.61 0.55
N GLY A 6 0.20 -6.47 -0.75
CA GLY A 6 0.39 -7.56 -1.71
C GLY A 6 -0.87 -7.96 -2.50
N GLY A 7 -2.01 -7.31 -2.26
CA GLY A 7 -3.27 -7.61 -2.94
C GLY A 7 -3.69 -6.55 -3.96
N ASN A 8 -5.01 -6.42 -4.16
CA ASN A 8 -5.59 -5.53 -5.16
C ASN A 8 -5.90 -4.14 -4.60
N SER A 9 -4.86 -3.35 -4.30
CA SER A 9 -5.04 -1.98 -3.83
C SER A 9 -3.85 -1.09 -4.20
N ARG A 10 -4.11 0.19 -4.48
CA ARG A 10 -3.07 1.21 -4.55
C ARG A 10 -2.82 1.70 -3.13
N THR A 11 -1.64 1.44 -2.59
CA THR A 11 -1.34 1.71 -1.19
C THR A 11 -0.17 2.68 -1.09
N LEU A 12 -0.33 3.65 -0.19
CA LEU A 12 0.66 4.66 0.14
C LEU A 12 0.93 4.58 1.64
N MET A 13 2.20 4.68 2.01
CA MET A 13 2.65 4.73 3.39
C MET A 13 3.32 6.07 3.66
N ILE A 14 2.94 6.73 4.74
CA ILE A 14 3.57 7.97 5.23
C ILE A 14 4.29 7.63 6.53
N ALA A 15 5.60 7.85 6.55
CA ALA A 15 6.42 7.68 7.74
C ALA A 15 6.56 9.03 8.45
N CYS A 16 6.01 9.13 9.66
CA CYS A 16 6.15 10.32 10.51
C CYS A 16 7.34 10.11 11.45
N ILE A 17 8.32 11.01 11.40
CA ILE A 17 9.54 10.95 12.21
C ILE A 17 9.81 12.27 12.91
N SER A 18 10.50 12.19 14.05
CA SER A 18 10.94 13.33 14.85
C SER A 18 12.40 13.66 14.51
N PRO A 19 12.77 14.94 14.34
CA PRO A 19 14.17 15.33 14.07
C PRO A 19 15.05 15.34 15.33
N VAL A 20 14.54 14.93 16.49
CA VAL A 20 15.24 15.00 17.77
C VAL A 20 16.16 13.79 17.95
N ASP A 21 17.41 14.00 18.37
CA ASP A 21 18.40 12.94 18.55
C ASP A 21 17.99 11.84 19.54
N ARG A 22 17.19 12.19 20.56
CA ARG A 22 16.65 11.22 21.53
C ARG A 22 15.77 10.16 20.86
N ASP A 23 15.11 10.53 19.76
CA ASP A 23 14.20 9.66 19.00
C ASP A 23 14.92 8.98 17.82
N PHE A 24 16.25 9.09 17.72
CA PHE A 24 17.02 8.59 16.58
C PHE A 24 16.82 7.08 16.38
N SER A 25 16.76 6.29 17.45
CA SER A 25 16.52 4.85 17.39
C SER A 25 15.16 4.52 16.78
N GLU A 26 14.10 5.21 17.22
CA GLU A 26 12.74 5.02 16.73
C GLU A 26 12.59 5.52 15.29
N THR A 27 13.21 6.66 14.98
CA THR A 27 13.28 7.21 13.62
C THR A 27 13.96 6.24 12.66
N LYS A 28 15.10 5.65 13.07
CA LYS A 28 15.80 4.63 12.28
C LYS A 28 14.93 3.38 12.06
N SER A 29 14.24 2.92 13.10
CA SER A 29 13.32 1.77 13.00
C SER A 29 12.15 2.06 12.06
N THR A 30 11.59 3.27 12.13
CA THR A 30 10.50 3.74 11.26
C THR A 30 10.94 3.80 9.79
N LEU A 31 12.12 4.37 9.52
CA LEU A 31 12.70 4.43 8.17
C LEU A 31 13.01 3.03 7.61
N ASN A 32 13.53 2.11 8.45
CA ASN A 32 13.77 0.72 8.05
C ASN A 32 12.47 0.02 7.66
N TYR A 33 11.38 0.25 8.41
CA TYR A 33 10.07 -0.29 8.07
C TYR A 33 9.53 0.32 6.77
N ALA A 34 9.64 1.63 6.59
CA ALA A 34 9.24 2.32 5.36
C ALA A 34 10.01 1.78 4.14
N GLN A 35 11.31 1.52 4.27
CA GLN A 35 12.12 0.91 3.22
C GLN A 35 11.62 -0.50 2.85
N ARG A 36 11.22 -1.31 3.83
CA ARG A 36 10.63 -2.63 3.59
C ARG A 36 9.26 -2.51 2.92
N ALA A 37 8.42 -1.60 3.40
CA ALA A 37 7.08 -1.36 2.85
C ALA A 37 7.13 -0.90 1.39
N ARG A 38 8.14 -0.09 1.01
CA ARG A 38 8.39 0.31 -0.39
C ARG A 38 8.60 -0.89 -1.33
N ASN A 39 9.13 -2.00 -0.81
CA ASN A 39 9.39 -3.19 -1.62
C ASN A 39 8.14 -4.07 -1.81
N ILE A 40 7.02 -3.76 -1.15
CA ILE A 40 5.77 -4.50 -1.31
C ILE A 40 5.17 -4.17 -2.67
N ARG A 41 5.00 -5.19 -3.51
CA ARG A 41 4.39 -5.07 -4.84
C ARG A 41 2.93 -5.49 -4.77
N ASN A 42 2.02 -4.53 -4.90
CA ASN A 42 0.59 -4.79 -5.00
C ASN A 42 0.20 -5.21 -6.43
N ARG A 43 -0.71 -6.17 -6.54
CA ARG A 43 -1.25 -6.65 -7.82
C ARG A 43 -2.58 -5.98 -8.10
N VAL A 44 -2.51 -4.71 -8.50
CA VAL A 44 -3.70 -3.90 -8.74
C VAL A 44 -4.40 -4.35 -10.03
N LYS A 45 -5.68 -4.67 -9.92
CA LYS A 45 -6.61 -5.04 -10.98
C LYS A 45 -7.83 -4.12 -10.90
N VAL A 46 -8.39 -3.75 -12.04
CA VAL A 46 -9.65 -2.99 -12.07
C VAL A 46 -10.74 -3.85 -11.44
N ASN A 47 -11.37 -3.34 -10.38
CA ASN A 47 -12.51 -3.99 -9.75
C ASN A 47 -13.71 -3.82 -10.67
N GLN A 48 -13.95 -4.81 -11.54
CA GLN A 48 -15.16 -4.86 -12.35
C GLN A 48 -16.28 -5.54 -11.57
N ASP A 49 -17.35 -4.79 -11.36
CA ASP A 49 -18.56 -5.28 -10.73
C ASP A 49 -19.25 -6.34 -11.61
N LYS A 50 -20.04 -7.23 -10.98
CA LYS A 50 -20.73 -8.30 -11.72
C LYS A 50 -21.70 -7.73 -12.76
N HIS A 51 -22.35 -6.62 -12.43
CA HIS A 51 -23.21 -5.87 -13.36
C HIS A 51 -22.44 -5.28 -14.54
N SER A 52 -21.23 -4.76 -14.30
CA SER A 52 -20.38 -4.16 -15.35
C SER A 52 -19.94 -5.21 -16.37
N ARG A 53 -19.65 -6.44 -15.92
CA ARG A 53 -19.30 -7.56 -16.81
C ARG A 53 -20.45 -8.00 -17.70
N GLN A 54 -21.69 -8.01 -17.20
CA GLN A 54 -22.87 -8.37 -18.00
C GLN A 54 -23.15 -7.35 -19.10
N ILE A 55 -22.95 -6.05 -18.83
CA ILE A 55 -23.14 -4.98 -19.83
C ILE A 55 -22.12 -5.11 -20.97
N ILE A 56 -20.86 -5.47 -20.67
CA ILE A 56 -19.81 -5.67 -21.69
C ILE A 56 -20.07 -6.93 -22.54
N GLN A 57 -20.69 -7.98 -21.98
CA GLN A 57 -21.02 -9.22 -22.71
C GLN A 57 -22.24 -9.10 -23.65
N LEU A 58 -23.02 -8.03 -23.51
CA LEU A 58 -24.24 -7.78 -24.29
C LEU A 58 -24.06 -6.72 -25.39
N GLN A 59 -22.82 -6.23 -25.61
CA GLN A 59 -22.42 -5.44 -26.78
C GLN A 59 -21.60 -6.31 -27.73
#